data_AF-A0A4S4CEJ8-F1
#
_entry.id   AF-A0A4S4CEJ8-F1
#
_cell.length_a   1.000
_cell.length_b   1.000
_cell.length_c   1.000
_cell.angle_alpha   90.00
_cell.angle_beta   90.00
_cell.angle_gamma   90.00
#
_symmetry.space_group_name_H-M   'P 1'
#
loop_
_entity.id
_entity.type
_entity.pdbx_description
1 polymer ?
#
loop_
_entity_poly.entity_id
_entity_poly.type
_entity_poly.pdbx_seq_one_letter_code
_entity_poly.pdbx_strand_id
1 'polypeptide(L)'
;MLIRDATPADLPIVLKLLAAVHLPTAGAEEHLSSFRLAEEGEVVGLAGLEVHDDVGLLRSVAVAPTARGQGIAARLVDEVIE
;
A
#
# COMPACT_ATOMS: atom_id res chain seq x y z
N MET A 1 4.47 13.85 3.52
CA MET A 1 3.84 12.52 3.56
C MET A 1 2.85 12.35 4.70
N LEU A 2 1.59 12.06 4.36
CA LEU A 2 0.58 11.49 5.27
C LEU A 2 0.46 9.99 5.01
N ILE A 3 0.32 9.18 6.05
CA ILE A 3 -0.06 7.77 5.91
C ILE A 3 -1.47 7.61 6.48
N ARG A 4 -2.34 6.95 5.73
CA ARG A 4 -3.75 6.76 6.09
C ARG A 4 -4.25 5.40 5.60
N ASP A 5 -5.31 4.91 6.21
CA ASP A 5 -6.01 3.72 5.72
C ASP A 5 -6.62 4.00 4.35
N ALA A 6 -6.65 2.97 3.51
CA ALA A 6 -7.34 3.01 2.23
C ALA A 6 -8.86 3.01 2.45
N THR A 7 -9.55 3.74 1.59
CA THR A 7 -11.01 3.77 1.52
C THR A 7 -11.48 3.11 0.22
N PRO A 8 -12.77 2.74 0.08
CA PRO A 8 -13.29 2.23 -1.19
C PRO A 8 -13.06 3.15 -2.39
N ALA A 9 -12.95 4.46 -2.17
CA ALA A 9 -12.65 5.44 -3.21
C ALA A 9 -11.21 5.34 -3.76
N ASP A 10 -10.30 4.70 -3.02
CA ASP A 10 -8.89 4.58 -3.40
C ASP A 10 -8.61 3.38 -4.32
N LEU A 11 -9.59 2.49 -4.54
CA LEU A 11 -9.39 1.30 -5.38
C LEU A 11 -8.81 1.62 -6.76
N PRO A 12 -9.30 2.63 -7.52
CA PRO A 12 -8.74 2.93 -8.83
C PRO A 12 -7.27 3.34 -8.79
N ILE A 13 -6.85 4.10 -7.77
CA ILE A 13 -5.46 4.58 -7.65
C ILE A 13 -4.53 3.46 -7.15
N VAL A 14 -5.01 2.59 -6.26
CA VAL A 14 -4.30 1.39 -5.81
C VAL A 14 -4.02 0.46 -6.99
N LEU A 15 -5.04 0.11 -7.78
CA LEU A 15 -4.87 -0.76 -8.95
C LEU A 15 -3.91 -0.16 -9.98
N LYS A 16 -4.00 1.15 -10.21
CA LYS A 16 -3.09 1.87 -11.11
C LYS A 16 -1.65 1.81 -10.62
N LEU A 17 -1.41 2.03 -9.33
CA LEU A 17 -0.06 2.00 -8.75
C LEU A 17 0.53 0.58 -8.81
N LEU A 18 -0.23 -0.44 -8.43
CA LEU A 18 0.20 -1.84 -8.52
C LEU A 18 0.57 -2.23 -9.94
N ALA A 19 -0.27 -1.90 -10.91
CA ALA A 19 0.02 -2.16 -12.32
C ALA A 19 1.28 -1.42 -12.81
N ALA A 20 1.46 -0.16 -12.41
CA ALA A 20 2.62 0.66 -12.77
C ALA A 20 3.95 0.12 -12.23
N VAL A 21 3.91 -0.62 -11.11
CA VAL A 21 5.10 -1.29 -10.54
C VAL A 21 5.16 -2.78 -10.84
N HIS A 22 4.31 -3.28 -11.75
CA HIS A 22 4.23 -4.69 -12.16
C HIS A 22 3.91 -5.67 -11.03
N LEU A 23 3.12 -5.24 -10.04
CA LEU A 23 2.59 -6.12 -9.00
C LEU A 23 1.23 -6.70 -9.41
N PRO A 24 0.89 -7.93 -8.95
CA PRO A 24 -0.43 -8.48 -9.13
C PRO A 24 -1.52 -7.57 -8.56
N THR A 25 -2.59 -7.37 -9.33
CA THR A 25 -3.78 -6.62 -8.92
C THR A 25 -4.91 -7.51 -8.42
N ALA A 26 -4.85 -8.82 -8.70
CA ALA A 26 -5.82 -9.78 -8.21
C ALA A 26 -5.81 -9.83 -6.68
N GLY A 27 -6.99 -9.78 -6.05
CA GLY A 27 -7.12 -9.74 -4.59
C GLY A 27 -7.08 -8.32 -3.99
N ALA A 28 -6.73 -7.29 -4.77
CA ALA A 28 -6.54 -5.95 -4.22
C ALA A 28 -7.85 -5.28 -3.79
N GLU A 29 -8.98 -5.60 -4.44
CA GLU A 29 -10.29 -5.09 -4.06
C GLU A 29 -10.79 -5.76 -2.76
N GLU A 30 -10.65 -7.09 -2.69
CA GLU A 30 -11.07 -7.88 -1.53
C GLU A 30 -10.29 -7.52 -0.26
N HIS A 31 -9.01 -7.15 -0.42
CA HIS A 31 -8.12 -6.79 0.68
C HIS A 31 -7.89 -5.28 0.82
N LEU A 32 -8.66 -4.44 0.13
CA LEU A 32 -8.43 -2.98 0.11
C LEU A 32 -8.38 -2.38 1.52
N SER A 33 -9.25 -2.82 2.42
CA SER A 33 -9.32 -2.34 3.80
C SER A 33 -8.08 -2.65 4.65
N SER A 34 -7.20 -3.55 4.19
CA SER A 34 -5.92 -3.86 4.84
C SER A 34 -4.77 -2.98 4.36
N PHE A 35 -4.98 -2.14 3.33
CA PHE A 35 -3.94 -1.26 2.81
C PHE A 35 -3.87 0.06 3.59
N ARG A 36 -2.64 0.47 3.92
CA ARG A 36 -2.26 1.85 4.19
C ARG A 36 -1.64 2.48 2.97
N LEU A 37 -1.96 3.75 2.74
CA LEU A 37 -1.52 4.55 1.61
C LEU A 37 -0.61 5.67 2.10
N ALA A 38 0.50 5.87 1.39
CA ALA A 38 1.36 7.04 1.55
C ALA A 38 0.94 8.11 0.55
N GLU A 39 0.60 9.29 1.04
CA GLU A 39 0.09 10.41 0.25
C GLU A 39 1.00 11.64 0.35
N GLU A 40 1.34 12.18 -0.82
CA GLU A 40 2.08 13.43 -1.03
C GLU A 40 1.44 14.23 -2.15
N GLY A 41 0.23 14.76 -1.91
CA GLY A 41 -0.62 15.38 -2.92
C GLY A 41 -1.35 14.37 -3.82
N GLU A 42 -0.69 13.24 -4.11
CA GLU A 42 -1.29 12.02 -4.65
C GLU A 42 -0.80 10.79 -3.89
N VAL A 43 -1.45 9.64 -4.10
CA VAL A 43 -0.99 8.37 -3.52
C VAL A 43 0.29 7.93 -4.23
N VAL A 44 1.40 7.92 -3.48
CA VAL A 44 2.75 7.60 -3.97
C VAL A 44 3.25 6.24 -3.49
N GLY A 45 2.55 5.60 -2.55
CA GLY A 45 2.90 4.27 -2.06
C GLY A 45 1.75 3.59 -1.35
N LEU A 46 1.84 2.27 -1.22
CA LEU A 46 0.92 1.47 -0.42
C LEU A 46 1.62 0.25 0.19
N ALA A 47 1.09 -0.23 1.31
CA ALA A 47 1.44 -1.52 1.91
C ALA A 47 0.22 -2.05 2.66
N GLY A 48 0.07 -3.36 2.72
CA GLY A 48 -0.99 -3.99 3.51
C GLY A 48 -0.45 -5.08 4.42
N LEU A 49 -1.21 -5.39 5.47
CA LEU A 49 -0.92 -6.51 6.35
C LEU A 49 -2.20 -7.34 6.51
N GLU A 50 -2.12 -8.62 6.16
CA GLU A 50 -3.15 -9.59 6.52
C GLU A 50 -2.70 -10.36 7.76
N VAL A 51 -3.51 -10.32 8.80
CA VAL A 51 -3.21 -10.99 10.08
C VAL A 51 -3.92 -12.33 10.12
N HIS A 52 -3.13 -13.39 10.29
CA HIS A 52 -3.58 -14.76 10.51
C HIS A 52 -3.07 -15.23 11.88
N ASP A 53 -3.94 -15.17 12.89
CA ASP A 53 -3.59 -15.47 14.29
C ASP A 53 -2.37 -14.67 14.77
N ASP A 54 -1.23 -15.34 14.97
CA ASP A 54 0.03 -14.76 15.45
C ASP A 54 1.02 -14.40 14.32
N VAL A 55 0.63 -14.57 13.05
CA VAL A 55 1.46 -14.31 11.87
C VAL A 55 0.84 -13.26 10.97
N GLY A 56 1.63 -12.26 10.59
CA GLY A 56 1.24 -11.25 9.60
C GLY A 56 1.85 -11.53 8.22
N LEU A 57 1.02 -11.56 7.18
CA LEU A 57 1.44 -11.58 5.79
C LEU A 57 1.46 -10.16 5.22
N LEU A 58 2.67 -9.67 4.91
CA LEU A 58 2.85 -8.39 4.24
C LEU A 58 2.37 -8.50 2.77
N ARG A 59 1.48 -7.60 2.35
CA ARG A 59 0.88 -7.57 1.02
C ARG A 59 1.25 -6.31 0.27
N SER A 60 1.58 -6.51 -1.01
CA SER A 60 1.64 -5.47 -2.06
C SER A 60 2.36 -4.18 -1.67
N VAL A 61 3.56 -4.27 -1.09
CA VAL A 61 4.39 -3.09 -0.80
C VAL A 61 4.86 -2.45 -2.10
N ALA A 62 4.36 -1.26 -2.40
CA ALA A 62 4.62 -0.54 -3.64
C ALA A 62 4.95 0.92 -3.38
N VAL A 63 5.91 1.45 -4.15
CA VAL A 63 6.20 2.89 -4.20
C VAL A 63 6.34 3.32 -5.65
N ALA A 64 5.66 4.40 -6.00
CA ALA A 64 5.71 5.03 -7.31
C ALA A 64 7.17 5.30 -7.70
N PRO A 65 7.60 5.01 -8.96
CA PRO A 65 9.00 5.15 -9.36
C PRO A 65 9.61 6.53 -9.06
N THR A 66 8.83 7.60 -9.20
CA THR A 66 9.22 8.99 -8.93
C THR A 66 9.45 9.30 -7.45
N ALA A 67 8.93 8.47 -6.54
CA ALA A 67 9.00 8.68 -5.08
C ALA A 67 9.97 7.69 -4.38
N ARG A 68 10.70 6.86 -5.14
CA ARG A 68 11.65 5.89 -4.58
C ARG A 68 12.90 6.57 -4.03
N GLY A 69 13.63 5.85 -3.16
CA GLY A 69 14.86 6.34 -2.53
C GLY A 69 14.65 7.27 -1.33
N GLN A 70 13.39 7.48 -0.92
CA GLN A 70 13.01 8.41 0.16
C GLN A 70 12.58 7.70 1.46
N GLY A 71 12.74 6.38 1.55
CA GLY A 71 12.35 5.59 2.73
C GLY A 71 10.84 5.37 2.91
N ILE A 72 10.01 5.72 1.92
CA ILE A 72 8.54 5.58 1.97
C ILE A 72 8.09 4.15 2.28
N ALA A 73 8.69 3.16 1.60
CA ALA A 73 8.35 1.75 1.81
C ALA A 73 8.64 1.29 3.24
N ALA A 74 9.77 1.72 3.84
CA ALA A 74 10.11 1.37 5.22
C ALA A 74 9.07 1.94 6.19
N ARG A 75 8.72 3.22 6.04
CA ARG A 75 7.69 3.86 6.86
C ARG A 75 6.32 3.18 6.71
N LEU A 76 5.94 2.81 5.49
CA LEU A 76 4.70 2.07 5.25
C LEU A 76 4.71 0.70 5.93
N VAL A 77 5.84 -0.01 5.91
CA VAL A 77 5.99 -1.30 6.58
C VAL A 77 5.88 -1.15 8.09
N ASP A 78 6.58 -0.18 8.68
CA ASP A 78 6.52 0.11 10.12
C ASP A 78 5.08 0.40 10.55
N GLU A 79 4.34 1.21 9.77
CA GLU A 79 2.96 1.57 10.06
C GLU A 79 1.97 0.41 9.98
N VAL A 80 2.19 -0.57 9.10
CA VAL A 80 1.26 -1.71 8.99
C VAL A 80 1.55 -2.82 9.99
N ILE A 81 2.72 -2.82 10.65
CA ILE A 81 3.09 -3.82 11.68
C ILE A 81 2.90 -3.34 13.12
N GLU A 82 2.70 -2.04 13.34
CA GLU A 82 2.33 -1.44 14.63
C GLU A 82 0.81 -1.52 14.91
#